data_AF-A0A971KLR9-F1
#
_entry.id   AF-A0A971KLR9-F1
#
_cell.length_a   1.000
_cell.length_b   1.000
_cell.length_c   1.000
_cell.angle_alpha   90.00
_cell.angle_beta   90.00
_cell.angle_gamma   90.00
#
_symmetry.space_group_name_H-M   'P 1'
#
loop_
_entity.id
_entity.type
_entity.pdbx_description
1 polymer ?
#
loop_
_entity_poly.entity_id
_entity_poly.type
_entity_poly.pdbx_seq_one_letter_code
_entity_poly.pdbx_strand_id
1 'polypeptide(L)'
;MKNAKCNKTLYLLLNLLLVVIVIASGIILRNVNEYYRKMFEMPTGTFILYYAIPIVVSILLFVKLSMQRAIPVSFSKIVNILTTLVFVAGIAVFYIDFVRFGFFIFIAEHPEIVLVFCVQICSLVYDFLPRKTEC
;
A
#
# COMPACT_ATOMS: atom_id res chain seq x y z
N MET A 1 -9.85 15.43 -23.93
CA MET A 1 -10.72 14.73 -22.94
C MET A 1 -10.35 13.26 -22.67
N LYS A 2 -9.91 12.44 -23.66
CA LYS A 2 -9.54 11.03 -23.43
C LYS A 2 -8.39 10.83 -22.41
N ASN A 3 -7.32 11.64 -22.49
CA ASN A 3 -6.18 11.53 -21.55
C ASN A 3 -6.55 11.81 -20.09
N ALA A 4 -7.44 12.77 -19.82
CA ALA A 4 -7.83 13.10 -18.44
C ALA A 4 -8.64 11.99 -17.76
N LYS A 5 -9.51 11.28 -18.51
CA LYS A 5 -10.22 10.10 -17.99
C LYS A 5 -9.25 8.93 -17.78
N CYS A 6 -8.35 8.69 -18.72
CA CYS A 6 -7.32 7.64 -18.61
C CYS A 6 -6.44 7.84 -17.38
N ASN A 7 -5.96 9.06 -17.11
CA ASN A 7 -5.12 9.37 -15.96
C ASN A 7 -5.86 9.15 -14.62
N LYS A 8 -7.16 9.50 -14.54
CA LYS A 8 -7.98 9.25 -13.35
C LYS A 8 -8.18 7.77 -13.09
N THR A 9 -8.47 6.98 -14.13
CA THR A 9 -8.63 5.53 -14.02
C THR A 9 -7.32 4.86 -13.62
N LEU A 10 -6.20 5.26 -14.24
CA LEU A 10 -4.88 4.72 -13.92
C LEU A 10 -4.50 5.03 -12.46
N TYR A 11 -4.78 6.24 -11.97
CA TYR A 11 -4.53 6.58 -10.57
C TYR A 11 -5.37 5.78 -9.58
N LEU A 12 -6.65 5.56 -9.89
CA LEU A 12 -7.52 4.70 -9.07
C LEU A 12 -6.98 3.26 -9.04
N LEU A 13 -6.67 2.70 -10.22
CA LEU A 13 -6.13 1.35 -10.34
C LEU A 13 -4.82 1.21 -9.59
N LEU A 14 -3.92 2.19 -9.70
CA LEU A 14 -2.62 2.16 -9.05
C LEU A 14 -2.75 2.23 -7.52
N ASN A 15 -3.70 3.01 -6.99
CA ASN A 15 -4.00 3.03 -5.56
C ASN A 15 -4.55 1.68 -5.07
N LEU A 16 -5.49 1.08 -5.80
CA LEU A 16 -6.06 -0.23 -5.44
C LEU A 16 -5.01 -1.34 -5.55
N LEU A 17 -4.20 -1.33 -6.61
CA LEU A 17 -3.14 -2.28 -6.85
C LEU A 17 -2.10 -2.24 -5.72
N LEU A 18 -1.74 -1.04 -5.25
CA LEU A 18 -0.85 -0.87 -4.11
C LEU A 18 -1.38 -1.57 -2.86
N VAL A 19 -2.68 -1.38 -2.55
CA VAL A 19 -3.34 -2.02 -1.41
C VAL A 19 -3.31 -3.55 -1.55
N VAL A 20 -3.70 -4.06 -2.72
CA VAL A 20 -3.76 -5.49 -3.00
C VAL A 20 -2.38 -6.12 -2.90
N ILE A 21 -1.36 -5.53 -3.52
CA ILE A 21 0.01 -6.07 -3.50
C ILE A 21 0.54 -6.12 -2.08
N VAL A 22 0.36 -5.08 -1.28
CA VAL A 22 0.90 -5.02 0.09
C VAL A 22 0.22 -6.04 1.01
N ILE A 23 -1.11 -6.19 0.91
CA ILE A 23 -1.84 -7.19 1.70
C ILE A 23 -1.48 -8.61 1.25
N ALA A 24 -1.56 -8.88 -0.07
CA ALA A 24 -1.33 -10.21 -0.63
C ALA A 24 0.12 -10.66 -0.45
N SER A 25 1.09 -9.77 -0.63
CA SER A 25 2.50 -10.09 -0.45
C SER A 25 2.82 -10.50 0.98
N GLY A 26 2.27 -9.83 2.00
CA GLY A 26 2.47 -10.25 3.39
C GLY A 26 1.83 -11.60 3.71
N ILE A 27 0.67 -11.93 3.13
CA ILE A 27 0.05 -13.27 3.24
C ILE A 27 0.92 -14.33 2.57
N ILE A 28 1.40 -14.07 1.35
CA ILE A 28 2.26 -14.98 0.60
C ILE A 28 3.56 -15.21 1.36
N LEU A 29 4.22 -14.15 1.83
CA LEU A 29 5.48 -14.24 2.54
C LEU A 29 5.34 -15.05 3.83
N ARG A 30 4.24 -14.86 4.57
CA ARG A 30 3.91 -15.65 5.77
C ARG A 30 3.73 -17.13 5.43
N ASN A 31 2.90 -17.45 4.43
CA ASN A 31 2.63 -18.84 4.05
C ASN A 31 3.89 -19.55 3.54
N VAL A 32 4.70 -18.85 2.75
CA VAL A 32 5.94 -19.38 2.20
C VAL A 32 6.99 -19.57 3.31
N ASN A 33 7.12 -18.64 4.25
CA ASN A 33 7.99 -18.81 5.42
C ASN A 33 7.54 -19.98 6.32
N GLU A 34 6.24 -20.15 6.57
CA GLU A 34 5.71 -21.29 7.32
C GLU A 34 5.97 -22.63 6.60
N TYR A 35 5.91 -22.64 5.27
CA TYR A 35 6.22 -23.81 4.44
C TYR A 35 7.71 -24.19 4.52
N TYR A 36 8.63 -23.26 4.26
CA TYR A 36 10.06 -23.54 4.29
C TYR A 36 10.56 -23.89 5.71
N ARG A 37 9.97 -23.27 6.75
CA ARG A 37 10.26 -23.64 8.15
C ARG A 37 9.91 -25.11 8.45
N LYS A 38 8.90 -25.68 7.80
CA LYS A 38 8.52 -27.10 7.96
C LYS A 38 9.39 -28.04 7.13
N MET A 39 9.97 -27.58 6.02
CA MET A 39 10.80 -28.39 5.13
C MET A 39 12.30 -28.34 5.45
N PHE A 40 12.76 -27.50 6.39
CA PHE A 40 14.19 -27.30 6.74
C PHE A 40 15.09 -26.93 5.55
N GLU A 41 14.52 -26.32 4.50
CA GLU A 41 15.25 -25.88 3.33
C GLU A 41 15.62 -24.39 3.43
N MET A 42 16.80 -24.01 2.92
CA MET A 42 17.16 -22.59 2.79
C MET A 42 16.17 -21.90 1.84
N PRO A 43 15.51 -20.81 2.27
CA PRO A 43 14.35 -20.33 1.54
C PRO A 43 14.78 -19.30 0.49
N THR A 44 15.57 -19.71 -0.50
CA THR A 44 16.07 -18.84 -1.59
C THR A 44 14.93 -18.15 -2.35
N GLY A 45 13.79 -18.82 -2.52
CA GLY A 45 12.58 -18.20 -3.08
C GLY A 45 12.00 -17.07 -2.22
N THR A 46 12.00 -17.21 -0.89
CA THR A 46 11.57 -16.13 0.02
C THR A 46 12.54 -14.95 -0.02
N PHE A 47 13.84 -15.21 -0.19
CA PHE A 47 14.84 -14.17 -0.29
C PHE A 47 14.58 -13.28 -1.52
N ILE A 48 14.29 -13.87 -2.68
CA ILE A 48 13.97 -13.09 -3.89
C ILE A 48 12.69 -12.27 -3.69
N LEU A 49 11.63 -12.87 -3.14
CA LEU A 49 10.39 -12.18 -2.84
C LEU A 49 10.60 -11.02 -1.85
N TYR A 50 11.43 -11.23 -0.84
CA TYR A 50 11.75 -10.25 0.20
C TYR A 50 12.38 -8.97 -0.36
N TYR A 51 13.20 -9.06 -1.41
CA TYR A 51 13.75 -7.86 -2.07
C TYR A 51 12.89 -7.34 -3.22
N ALA A 52 12.23 -8.23 -3.98
CA ALA A 52 11.44 -7.82 -5.13
C ALA A 52 10.18 -7.04 -4.72
N ILE A 53 9.49 -7.46 -3.64
CA ILE A 53 8.25 -6.82 -3.18
C ILE A 53 8.49 -5.35 -2.79
N PRO A 54 9.46 -5.01 -1.93
CA PRO A 54 9.73 -3.61 -1.57
C PRO A 54 10.10 -2.72 -2.77
N ILE A 55 10.84 -3.26 -3.74
CA ILE A 55 11.21 -2.54 -4.98
C ILE A 55 9.93 -2.21 -5.77
N VAL A 56 9.07 -3.19 -6.00
CA VAL A 56 7.81 -2.99 -6.74
C VAL A 56 6.91 -2.00 -6.01
N VAL A 57 6.76 -2.14 -4.69
CA VAL A 57 5.96 -1.22 -3.86
C VAL A 57 6.51 0.21 -3.93
N SER A 58 7.83 0.39 -3.89
CA SER A 58 8.48 1.70 -4.00
C SER A 58 8.23 2.37 -5.34
N ILE A 59 8.32 1.62 -6.45
CA ILE A 59 8.01 2.11 -7.79
C ILE A 59 6.53 2.54 -7.86
N LEU A 60 5.62 1.73 -7.35
CA LEU A 60 4.19 2.05 -7.35
C LEU A 60 3.89 3.29 -6.50
N LEU A 61 4.49 3.43 -5.32
CA LEU A 61 4.37 4.63 -4.49
C LEU A 61 4.89 5.87 -5.22
N PHE A 62 6.04 5.77 -5.88
CA PHE A 62 6.61 6.89 -6.64
C PHE A 62 5.69 7.33 -7.79
N VAL A 63 5.15 6.38 -8.55
CA VAL A 63 4.20 6.67 -9.63
C VAL A 63 2.91 7.28 -9.06
N LYS A 64 2.40 6.77 -7.93
CA LYS A 64 1.24 7.31 -7.23
C LYS A 64 1.41 8.79 -6.93
N LEU A 65 2.49 9.13 -6.21
CA LEU A 65 2.78 10.49 -5.77
C LEU A 65 3.01 11.44 -6.95
N SER A 66 3.65 10.94 -8.01
CA SER A 66 3.86 11.71 -9.24
C SER A 66 2.54 12.03 -9.94
N MET A 67 1.64 11.04 -10.05
CA MET A 67 0.32 11.21 -10.66
C MET A 67 -0.62 12.09 -9.83
N GLN A 68 -0.51 12.05 -8.50
CA GLN A 68 -1.32 12.85 -7.57
C GLN A 68 -1.22 14.35 -7.84
N ARG A 69 -0.04 14.83 -8.29
CA ARG A 69 0.18 16.23 -8.65
C ARG A 69 -0.60 16.66 -9.90
N ALA A 70 -0.81 15.74 -10.85
CA ALA A 70 -1.46 16.01 -12.12
C ALA A 70 -3.00 15.82 -12.09
N ILE A 71 -3.54 15.35 -10.98
CA ILE A 71 -4.97 15.00 -10.83
C ILE A 71 -5.69 16.04 -9.99
N PRO A 72 -6.98 16.33 -10.29
CA PRO A 72 -7.78 17.25 -9.48
C PRO A 72 -7.83 16.83 -8.02
N VAL A 73 -7.62 17.79 -7.10
CA VAL A 73 -7.54 17.56 -5.66
C VAL A 73 -8.77 16.84 -5.13
N SER A 74 -9.97 17.27 -5.54
CA SER A 74 -11.24 16.67 -5.12
C SER A 74 -11.34 15.18 -5.46
N PHE A 75 -10.89 14.78 -6.65
CA PHE A 75 -10.88 13.37 -7.05
C PHE A 75 -9.79 12.59 -6.31
N SER A 76 -8.58 13.14 -6.21
CA SER A 76 -7.48 12.50 -5.49
C SER A 76 -7.83 12.22 -4.04
N LYS A 77 -8.47 13.19 -3.37
CA LYS A 77 -8.93 13.10 -1.98
C LYS A 77 -9.91 11.95 -1.78
N ILE A 78 -10.93 11.84 -2.62
CA ILE A 78 -11.92 10.74 -2.55
C ILE A 78 -11.22 9.39 -2.70
N VAL A 79 -10.34 9.26 -3.70
CA VAL A 79 -9.60 8.01 -3.94
C VAL A 79 -8.69 7.65 -2.77
N ASN A 80 -7.95 8.62 -2.22
CA ASN A 80 -7.06 8.39 -1.08
C ASN A 80 -7.86 8.01 0.18
N ILE A 81 -9.01 8.63 0.46
CA ILE A 81 -9.89 8.23 1.57
C ILE A 81 -10.38 6.80 1.39
N LEU A 82 -10.98 6.48 0.24
CA LEU A 82 -11.51 5.15 -0.03
C LEU A 82 -10.43 4.08 0.05
N THR A 83 -9.26 4.33 -0.54
CA THR A 83 -8.17 3.36 -0.55
C THR A 83 -7.55 3.18 0.83
N THR A 84 -7.50 4.24 1.65
CA THR A 84 -7.08 4.13 3.06
C THR A 84 -8.07 3.29 3.86
N LEU A 85 -9.38 3.50 3.69
CA LEU A 85 -10.41 2.69 4.36
C LEU A 85 -10.32 1.21 3.96
N VAL A 86 -10.17 0.93 2.66
CA VAL A 86 -10.00 -0.44 2.16
C VAL A 86 -8.71 -1.07 2.70
N PHE A 87 -7.62 -0.30 2.80
CA PHE A 87 -6.36 -0.78 3.34
C PHE A 87 -6.48 -1.15 4.82
N VAL A 88 -7.09 -0.29 5.65
CA VAL A 88 -7.33 -0.56 7.07
C VAL A 88 -8.26 -1.76 7.26
N ALA A 89 -9.35 -1.84 6.49
CA ALA A 89 -10.25 -2.99 6.53
C ALA A 89 -9.53 -4.29 6.13
N GLY A 90 -8.70 -4.23 5.10
CA GLY A 90 -7.88 -5.36 4.67
C GLY A 90 -6.89 -5.82 5.75
N ILE A 91 -6.22 -4.89 6.43
CA ILE A 91 -5.36 -5.24 7.57
C ILE A 91 -6.18 -5.93 8.66
N ALA A 92 -7.32 -5.36 9.06
CA ALA A 92 -8.15 -5.92 10.11
C ALA A 92 -8.69 -7.33 9.77
N VAL A 93 -8.97 -7.61 8.50
CA VAL A 93 -9.48 -8.92 8.06
C VAL A 93 -8.36 -9.97 7.98
N PHE A 94 -7.20 -9.61 7.42
CA PHE A 94 -6.15 -10.59 7.11
C PHE A 94 -5.06 -10.71 8.18
N TYR A 95 -4.90 -9.71 9.06
CA TYR A 95 -3.87 -9.67 10.09
C TYR A 95 -4.53 -9.65 11.47
N ILE A 96 -4.78 -10.85 12.01
CA ILE A 96 -5.39 -11.04 13.34
C ILE A 96 -4.62 -10.32 14.43
N ASP A 97 -3.30 -10.17 14.29
CA ASP A 97 -2.44 -9.54 15.28
C ASP A 97 -2.75 -8.04 15.44
N PHE A 98 -3.20 -7.37 14.38
CA PHE A 98 -3.72 -6.01 14.44
C PHE A 98 -4.97 -5.91 15.32
N VAL A 99 -5.86 -6.90 15.24
CA VAL A 99 -7.15 -6.92 15.97
C VAL A 99 -6.99 -7.43 17.41
N ARG A 100 -6.12 -8.43 17.63
CA ARG A 100 -5.94 -9.10 18.93
C ARG A 100 -4.90 -8.44 19.82
N PHE A 101 -3.76 -8.06 19.25
CA PHE A 101 -2.60 -7.60 20.01
C PHE A 101 -2.40 -6.08 19.92
N GLY A 102 -3.16 -5.42 19.06
CA GLY A 102 -3.19 -3.97 18.92
C GLY A 102 -2.04 -3.42 18.08
N PHE A 103 -2.08 -2.10 17.88
CA PHE A 103 -1.28 -1.42 16.85
C PHE A 103 0.24 -1.54 17.05
N PHE A 104 0.75 -1.50 18.28
CA PHE A 104 2.20 -1.52 18.53
C PHE A 104 2.86 -2.85 18.18
N ILE A 105 2.20 -3.97 18.46
CA ILE A 105 2.70 -5.31 18.10
C ILE A 105 2.64 -5.50 16.58
N PHE A 106 1.57 -5.04 15.95
CA PHE A 106 1.46 -5.02 14.50
C PHE A 106 2.58 -4.23 13.81
N ILE A 107 3.01 -3.10 14.39
CA ILE A 107 4.13 -2.33 13.84
C ILE A 107 5.44 -3.12 13.88
N ALA A 108 5.70 -3.83 14.98
CA ALA A 108 6.93 -4.61 15.12
C ALA A 108 6.97 -5.80 14.14
N GLU A 109 5.82 -6.43 13.89
CA GLU A 109 5.73 -7.59 13.00
C GLU A 109 5.65 -7.23 11.51
N HIS A 110 5.08 -6.07 11.18
CA HIS A 110 4.80 -5.67 9.79
C HIS A 110 5.24 -4.23 9.47
N PRO A 111 6.52 -3.88 9.64
CA PRO A 111 7.02 -2.51 9.43
C PRO A 111 6.81 -2.00 8.00
N GLU A 112 6.84 -2.88 6.99
CA GLU A 112 6.61 -2.51 5.59
C GLU A 112 5.17 -2.09 5.33
N ILE A 113 4.20 -2.81 5.89
CA ILE A 113 2.77 -2.49 5.76
C ILE A 113 2.48 -1.14 6.44
N VAL A 114 3.09 -0.91 7.60
CA VAL A 114 3.00 0.37 8.31
C VAL A 114 3.61 1.50 7.51
N LEU A 115 4.78 1.29 6.90
CA LEU A 115 5.42 2.32 6.08
C LEU A 115 4.51 2.72 4.90
N VAL A 116 3.91 1.76 4.21
CA VAL A 116 2.93 2.05 3.16
C VAL A 116 1.72 2.80 3.69
N PHE A 117 1.22 2.43 4.88
CA PHE A 117 0.13 3.13 5.53
C PHE A 117 0.47 4.59 5.85
N CYS A 118 1.68 4.83 6.36
CA CYS A 118 2.17 6.19 6.61
C CYS A 118 2.23 7.00 5.31
N VAL A 119 2.75 6.44 4.22
CA VAL A 119 2.76 7.14 2.92
C VAL A 119 1.35 7.41 2.40
N GLN A 120 0.41 6.48 2.59
CA GLN A 120 -1.01 6.67 2.29
C GLN A 120 -1.61 7.87 3.07
N ILE A 121 -1.37 7.94 4.38
CA ILE A 121 -1.81 9.06 5.21
C ILE A 121 -1.15 10.37 4.76
N CYS A 122 0.15 10.38 4.49
CA CYS A 122 0.84 11.57 4.01
C CYS A 122 0.28 12.06 2.67
N SER A 123 -0.02 11.14 1.74
CA SER A 123 -0.70 11.43 0.48
C SER A 123 -2.08 12.03 0.72
N LEU A 124 -2.84 11.51 1.70
CA LEU A 124 -4.13 12.05 2.06
C LEU A 124 -4.02 13.46 2.64
N VAL A 125 -3.13 13.68 3.60
CA VAL A 125 -2.86 14.98 4.22
C VAL A 125 -2.43 16.02 3.17
N TYR A 126 -1.62 15.61 2.20
CA TYR A 126 -1.22 16.46 1.08
C TYR A 126 -2.42 16.97 0.25
N ASP A 127 -3.50 16.19 0.13
CA ASP A 127 -4.74 16.62 -0.54
C ASP A 127 -5.64 17.50 0.34
N PHE A 128 -5.40 17.56 1.66
CA PHE A 128 -6.09 18.48 2.57
C PHE A 128 -5.40 19.83 2.70
N LEU A 129 -4.11 19.92 2.38
CA LEU A 129 -3.37 21.18 2.38
C LEU A 129 -3.69 21.99 1.11
N PRO A 130 -3.89 23.31 1.22
CA PRO A 130 -4.14 24.16 0.05
C PRO A 130 -2.94 24.11 -0.90
N ARG A 131 -3.16 23.72 -2.16
CA ARG A 131 -2.10 23.72 -3.18
C ARG A 131 -1.92 25.14 -3.70
N LYS A 132 -0.66 25.60 -3.84
CA LYS A 132 -0.32 26.93 -4.38
C LYS A 132 -0.97 27.29 -5.73
N THR A 133 -1.45 26.30 -6.48
CA THR A 133 -2.18 26.49 -7.75
C THR A 133 -3.65 26.88 -7.58
N GLU A 134 -4.14 26.97 -6.35
CA GLU A 134 -5.51 27.40 -5.99
C GLU A 134 -5.52 28.76 -5.26
N CYS A 135 -4.41 29.50 -5.26
CA CYS A 135 -4.31 30.89 -4.78
C CYS A 135 -4.02 31.85 -5.94
#